data_AF-A0A163W0F7-F1
#
_entry.id   AF-A0A163W0F7-F1
#
_cell.length_a   1.000
_cell.length_b   1.000
_cell.length_c   1.000
_cell.angle_alpha   90.00
_cell.angle_beta   90.00
_cell.angle_gamma   90.00
#
_symmetry.space_group_name_H-M   'P 1'
#
loop_
_entity.id
_entity.type
_entity.pdbx_description
1 polymer ?
#
loop_
_entity_poly.entity_id
_entity_poly.type
_entity_poly.pdbx_seq_one_letter_code
_entity_poly.pdbx_strand_id
1 'polypeptide(L)'
;MAEKSILAYFQSRQQAESCVPKLKALRAADIQIDQFGEYPGHGVEETFNPLSNSDFPGLAYLTLGGSGMSQDARILTAVDVDASGMADGSRELLAPDPEDMTRRDILLTVVLDEATYDQAMRVIREAGGNI
;
A
#
# COMPACT_ATOMS: atom_id res chain seq x y z
N MET A 1 8.73 30.68 -2.09
CA MET A 1 8.97 29.24 -1.86
C MET A 1 7.60 28.61 -1.88
N ALA A 2 7.26 27.94 -2.98
CA ALA A 2 5.96 27.32 -3.16
C ALA A 2 6.17 25.81 -3.09
N GLU A 3 5.72 25.21 -1.99
CA GLU A 3 5.79 23.76 -1.80
C GLU A 3 4.55 23.13 -2.45
N LYS A 4 4.76 22.01 -3.14
CA LYS A 4 3.69 21.19 -3.74
C LYS A 4 3.77 19.76 -3.24
N SER A 5 2.61 19.20 -2.93
CA SER A 5 2.47 17.79 -2.61
C SER A 5 2.09 16.97 -3.84
N ILE A 6 2.60 15.75 -3.93
CA ILE A 6 2.18 14.72 -4.89
C ILE A 6 1.69 13.52 -4.08
N LEU A 7 0.52 13.02 -4.45
CA LEU A 7 -0.05 11.77 -3.99
C LEU A 7 0.03 10.80 -5.16
N ALA A 8 0.68 9.66 -4.99
CA ALA A 8 0.84 8.68 -6.05
C ALA A 8 0.50 7.27 -5.56
N TYR A 9 -0.24 6.52 -6.37
CA TYR A 9 -0.73 5.19 -6.08
C TYR A 9 0.11 4.14 -6.80
N PHE A 10 0.53 3.11 -6.06
CA PHE A 10 1.35 2.01 -6.56
C PHE A 10 0.70 0.65 -6.24
N GLN A 11 1.02 -0.36 -7.05
CA GLN A 11 0.58 -1.75 -6.84
C GLN A 11 1.44 -2.51 -5.83
N SER A 12 2.67 -2.05 -5.58
CA SER A 12 3.62 -2.74 -4.70
C SER A 12 4.51 -1.74 -3.97
N ARG A 13 4.76 -2.03 -2.68
CA ARG A 13 5.67 -1.24 -1.83
C ARG A 13 7.06 -1.12 -2.44
N GLN A 14 7.54 -2.17 -3.10
CA GLN A 14 8.86 -2.16 -3.75
C GLN A 14 8.94 -1.14 -4.90
N GLN A 15 7.86 -0.93 -5.64
CA GLN A 15 7.80 0.07 -6.72
C GLN A 15 7.88 1.49 -6.13
N ALA A 16 7.13 1.75 -5.06
CA ALA A 16 7.18 3.03 -4.33
C ALA A 16 8.59 3.28 -3.74
N GLU A 17 9.18 2.27 -3.10
CA GLU A 17 10.53 2.35 -2.52
C GLU A 17 11.62 2.63 -3.56
N SER A 18 11.46 2.12 -4.79
CA SER A 18 12.41 2.38 -5.89
C SER A 18 12.49 3.87 -6.27
N CYS A 19 11.43 4.65 -6.00
CA CYS A 19 11.36 6.08 -6.29
C CYS A 19 12.04 6.94 -5.21
N VAL A 20 12.07 6.45 -3.96
CA VAL A 20 12.60 7.18 -2.80
C VAL A 20 14.01 7.75 -3.02
N PRO A 21 15.02 6.99 -3.51
CA PRO A 21 16.36 7.55 -3.70
C PRO A 21 16.38 8.68 -4.75
N LYS A 22 15.57 8.56 -5.82
CA LYS A 22 15.47 9.57 -6.87
C LYS A 22 14.76 10.83 -6.35
N LEU A 23 13.71 10.68 -5.56
CA LEU A 23 12.97 11.80 -4.93
C LEU A 23 13.81 12.51 -3.86
N LYS A 24 14.63 11.78 -3.09
CA LYS A 24 15.60 12.38 -2.15
C LYS A 24 16.66 13.21 -2.89
N ALA A 25 17.13 12.76 -4.06
CA ALA A 25 18.06 13.54 -4.87
C ALA A 25 17.46 14.86 -5.38
N LEU A 26 16.13 14.92 -5.56
CA LEU A 26 15.39 16.12 -5.93
C LEU A 26 15.07 17.06 -4.76
N ARG A 27 15.64 16.78 -3.57
CA ARG A 27 15.41 17.52 -2.32
C ARG A 27 13.94 17.58 -1.92
N ALA A 28 13.25 16.44 -1.98
CA ALA A 28 11.95 16.30 -1.34
C ALA A 28 12.04 16.68 0.15
N ALA A 29 11.13 17.54 0.61
CA ALA A 29 11.03 17.99 1.98
C ALA A 29 10.55 16.85 2.90
N ASP A 30 9.58 16.06 2.41
CA ASP A 30 9.07 14.89 3.11
C ASP A 30 8.65 13.79 2.13
N ILE A 31 8.79 12.53 2.55
CA ILE A 31 8.43 11.33 1.79
C ILE A 31 7.81 10.31 2.74
N GLN A 32 6.55 9.97 2.52
CA GLN A 32 5.84 8.92 3.26
C GLN A 32 5.31 7.86 2.30
N ILE A 33 5.41 6.60 2.70
CA ILE A 33 4.81 5.46 2.00
C ILE A 33 3.86 4.81 2.99
N ASP A 34 2.57 4.81 2.64
CA ASP A 34 1.50 4.27 3.44
C ASP A 34 0.78 3.18 2.65
N GLN A 35 0.25 2.17 3.36
CA GLN A 35 -0.68 1.21 2.79
C GLN A 35 -2.07 1.50 3.35
N PHE A 36 -3.07 1.59 2.48
CA PHE A 36 -4.46 1.80 2.89
C PHE A 36 -5.31 0.60 2.47
N GLY A 37 -6.27 0.23 3.30
CA GLY A 37 -7.17 -0.89 3.02
C GLY A 37 -8.51 -0.67 3.68
N GLU A 38 -9.45 -1.57 3.39
CA GLU A 38 -10.77 -1.59 4.02
C GLU A 38 -10.68 -1.76 5.55
N TYR A 39 -9.68 -2.51 6.00
CA TYR A 39 -9.48 -2.82 7.41
C TYR A 39 -8.40 -1.94 8.04
N PRO A 40 -8.65 -1.36 9.22
CA PRO A 40 -7.68 -0.50 9.89
C PRO A 40 -6.50 -1.31 10.44
N GLY A 41 -5.29 -0.88 10.10
CA GLY A 41 -4.03 -1.35 10.67
C GLY A 41 -2.87 -1.22 9.68
N HIS A 42 -1.65 -1.32 10.20
CA HIS A 42 -0.41 -1.09 9.43
C HIS A 42 0.16 -2.36 8.79
N GLY A 43 -0.64 -3.44 8.72
CA GLY A 43 -0.10 -4.75 8.36
C GLY A 43 0.71 -5.38 9.49
N VAL A 44 1.24 -6.55 9.21
CA VAL A 44 2.08 -7.31 10.14
C VAL A 44 3.50 -7.32 9.61
N GLU A 45 4.35 -6.44 10.16
CA GLU A 45 5.77 -6.35 9.78
C GLU A 45 6.67 -7.29 10.61
N GLU A 46 6.12 -7.90 11.67
CA GLU A 46 6.86 -8.81 12.55
C GLU A 46 6.84 -10.25 12.03
N THR A 47 7.98 -10.94 12.19
CA THR A 47 8.06 -12.38 11.90
C THR A 47 7.58 -13.17 13.11
N PHE A 48 6.45 -13.86 12.97
CA PHE A 48 5.92 -14.73 14.02
C PHE A 48 6.40 -16.17 13.84
N ASN A 49 6.88 -16.77 14.93
CA ASN A 49 7.05 -18.21 14.98
C ASN A 49 5.80 -18.84 15.61
N PRO A 50 4.99 -19.60 14.85
CA PRO A 50 3.77 -20.20 15.38
C PRO A 50 4.02 -21.22 16.50
N LEU A 51 5.24 -21.74 16.62
CA LEU A 51 5.61 -22.80 17.56
C LEU A 51 6.15 -22.29 18.90
N SER A 52 6.68 -21.06 18.96
CA SER A 52 7.42 -20.59 20.15
C SER A 52 6.78 -19.44 20.92
N ASN A 53 5.90 -18.63 20.32
CA ASN A 53 5.07 -17.65 21.02
C ASN A 53 4.01 -17.04 20.07
N SER A 54 2.93 -17.76 19.81
CA SER A 54 1.88 -17.41 18.85
C SER A 54 0.73 -16.64 19.49
N ASP A 55 0.99 -15.41 19.95
CA ASP A 55 -0.06 -14.51 20.45
C ASP A 55 -0.50 -13.51 19.37
N PHE A 56 -0.51 -13.94 18.11
CA PHE A 56 -1.15 -13.16 17.06
C PHE A 56 -2.65 -13.48 17.08
N PRO A 57 -3.50 -12.48 16.95
CA PRO A 57 -4.87 -12.65 17.36
C PRO A 57 -5.69 -13.45 16.31
N GLY A 58 -5.24 -13.62 15.06
CA GLY A 58 -5.89 -14.51 14.08
C GLY A 58 -5.50 -14.26 12.62
N LEU A 59 -6.17 -14.92 11.66
CA LEU A 59 -5.84 -14.83 10.23
C LEU A 59 -6.06 -13.43 9.65
N ALA A 60 -7.19 -12.77 9.98
CA ALA A 60 -7.46 -11.39 9.60
C ALA A 60 -6.36 -10.40 10.02
N TYR A 61 -5.70 -10.64 11.16
CA TYR A 61 -4.57 -9.83 11.58
C TYR A 61 -3.37 -10.06 10.65
N LEU A 62 -3.02 -11.33 10.39
CA LEU A 62 -1.85 -11.68 9.57
C LEU A 62 -1.96 -11.27 8.11
N THR A 63 -3.15 -11.38 7.50
CA THR A 63 -3.30 -11.20 6.05
C THR A 63 -3.83 -9.82 5.66
N LEU A 64 -4.67 -9.20 6.51
CA LEU A 64 -5.26 -7.90 6.25
C LEU A 64 -4.68 -6.78 7.12
N GLY A 65 -3.81 -7.11 8.08
CA GLY A 65 -3.28 -6.14 9.04
C GLY A 65 -4.33 -5.63 10.04
N GLY A 66 -5.51 -6.26 10.10
CA GLY A 66 -6.64 -5.80 10.90
C GLY A 66 -6.30 -5.80 12.39
N SER A 67 -6.25 -4.62 13.00
CA SER A 67 -5.92 -4.41 14.41
C SER A 67 -7.09 -3.76 15.17
N GLY A 68 -7.14 -3.91 16.50
CA GLY A 68 -8.16 -3.26 17.34
C GLY A 68 -9.60 -3.77 17.18
N MET A 69 -9.81 -4.87 16.45
CA MET A 69 -11.13 -5.48 16.25
C MET A 69 -11.54 -6.35 17.45
N SER A 70 -12.86 -6.49 17.68
CA SER A 70 -13.40 -7.48 18.61
C SER A 70 -13.14 -8.91 18.11
N GLN A 71 -13.24 -9.90 19.01
CA GLN A 71 -13.04 -11.32 18.64
C GLN A 71 -14.00 -11.77 17.53
N ASP A 72 -15.29 -11.44 17.63
CA ASP A 72 -16.29 -11.82 16.64
C ASP A 72 -16.03 -11.15 15.29
N ALA A 73 -15.67 -9.86 15.29
CA ALA A 73 -15.33 -9.12 14.08
C ALA A 73 -14.13 -9.76 13.37
N ARG A 74 -13.10 -10.17 14.12
CA ARG A 74 -11.92 -10.85 13.56
C ARG A 74 -12.22 -12.18 12.91
N ILE A 75 -13.20 -12.94 13.43
CA ILE A 75 -13.63 -14.19 12.82
C ILE A 75 -14.38 -13.92 11.51
N LEU A 76 -15.28 -12.92 11.50
CA LEU A 76 -16.02 -12.55 10.29
C LEU A 76 -15.09 -11.99 9.21
N THR A 77 -14.15 -11.13 9.57
CA THR A 77 -13.15 -10.56 8.64
C THR A 77 -12.22 -11.63 8.06
N ALA A 78 -11.97 -12.74 8.78
CA ALA A 78 -11.15 -13.83 8.25
C ALA A 78 -11.83 -14.61 7.09
N VAL A 79 -13.14 -14.42 6.88
CA VAL A 79 -13.89 -15.00 5.75
C VAL A 79 -13.74 -14.16 4.48
N ASP A 80 -13.17 -12.95 4.58
CA ASP A 80 -12.92 -12.09 3.43
C ASP A 80 -12.04 -12.81 2.39
N VAL A 81 -12.36 -12.64 1.12
CA VAL A 81 -11.60 -13.22 -0.01
C VAL A 81 -10.17 -12.71 -0.05
N ASP A 82 -9.95 -11.46 0.38
CA ASP A 82 -8.62 -10.87 0.51
C ASP A 82 -7.85 -11.44 1.71
N ALA A 83 -8.56 -11.91 2.75
CA ALA A 83 -7.96 -12.58 3.89
C ALA A 83 -7.58 -14.02 3.55
N SER A 84 -8.47 -14.74 2.86
CA SER A 84 -8.32 -16.17 2.57
C SER A 84 -7.46 -16.45 1.34
N GLY A 85 -7.26 -15.45 0.46
CA GLY A 85 -6.58 -15.61 -0.82
C GLY A 85 -7.32 -16.51 -1.82
N MET A 86 -8.64 -16.69 -1.64
CA MET A 86 -9.47 -17.53 -2.53
C MET A 86 -10.12 -16.74 -3.67
N ALA A 87 -9.67 -15.51 -3.92
CA ALA A 87 -10.07 -14.76 -5.10
C ALA A 87 -9.51 -15.47 -6.35
N ASP A 88 -10.38 -15.94 -7.23
CA ASP A 88 -10.04 -16.62 -8.49
C ASP A 88 -9.38 -15.69 -9.54
N GLY A 89 -9.10 -14.42 -9.19
CA GLY A 89 -8.54 -13.41 -10.10
C GLY A 89 -9.47 -13.03 -11.26
N SER A 90 -10.56 -13.75 -11.47
CA SER A 90 -11.52 -13.57 -12.58
C SER A 90 -12.29 -12.25 -12.54
N ARG A 91 -12.17 -11.47 -11.46
CA ARG A 91 -12.67 -10.09 -11.39
C ARG A 91 -11.85 -9.13 -12.28
N GLU A 92 -10.58 -9.41 -12.52
CA GLU A 92 -9.75 -8.66 -13.49
C GLU A 92 -10.11 -9.01 -14.95
N LEU A 93 -10.61 -10.22 -15.21
CA LEU A 93 -11.03 -10.70 -16.54
C LEU A 93 -12.36 -10.10 -17.03
N LEU A 94 -13.20 -9.59 -16.12
CA LEU A 94 -14.50 -8.99 -16.42
C LEU A 94 -14.48 -7.46 -16.41
N ALA A 95 -13.32 -6.86 -16.12
CA ALA A 95 -13.12 -5.42 -16.10
C ALA A 95 -12.96 -4.87 -17.53
N PRO A 96 -13.59 -3.74 -17.88
CA PRO A 96 -13.40 -3.09 -19.18
C PRO A 96 -11.95 -2.59 -19.39
N ASP A 97 -11.20 -2.36 -18.31
CA ASP A 97 -9.77 -2.01 -18.33
C ASP A 97 -8.98 -2.84 -17.30
N PRO A 98 -8.09 -3.76 -17.71
CA PRO A 98 -7.31 -4.59 -16.79
C PRO A 98 -6.32 -3.79 -15.93
N GLU A 99 -5.94 -2.58 -16.37
CA GLU A 99 -5.04 -1.66 -15.66
C GLU A 99 -5.74 -0.82 -14.57
N ASP A 100 -7.09 -0.80 -14.55
CA ASP A 100 -7.90 0.04 -13.65
C ASP A 100 -8.37 -0.74 -12.40
N MET A 101 -8.22 -2.07 -12.40
CA MET A 101 -8.61 -2.94 -11.29
C MET A 101 -7.46 -3.58 -10.52
N THR A 102 -6.21 -3.35 -10.92
CA THR A 102 -5.07 -3.77 -10.09
C THR A 102 -5.12 -3.03 -8.77
N ARG A 103 -5.15 -3.77 -7.66
CA ARG A 103 -5.11 -3.22 -6.31
C ARG A 103 -3.91 -2.29 -6.16
N ARG A 104 -4.15 -0.99 -6.07
CA ARG A 104 -3.14 0.05 -5.79
C ARG A 104 -3.34 0.58 -4.39
N ASP A 105 -3.01 -0.24 -3.40
CA ASP A 105 -3.20 0.05 -1.99
C ASP A 105 -2.00 0.74 -1.35
N ILE A 106 -0.96 1.03 -2.12
CA ILE A 106 0.24 1.75 -1.67
C ILE A 106 0.14 3.21 -2.10
N LEU A 107 0.11 4.12 -1.13
CA LEU A 107 0.13 5.56 -1.32
C LEU A 107 1.52 6.11 -1.00
N LEU A 108 2.14 6.74 -2.00
CA LEU A 108 3.33 7.55 -1.84
C LEU A 108 2.91 9.02 -1.72
N THR A 109 3.21 9.63 -0.57
CA THR A 109 3.04 11.07 -0.36
C THR A 109 4.41 11.73 -0.39
N VAL A 110 4.56 12.75 -1.23
CA VAL A 110 5.82 13.48 -1.37
C VAL A 110 5.58 14.98 -1.35
N VAL A 111 6.43 15.73 -0.65
CA VAL A 111 6.39 17.21 -0.62
C VAL A 111 7.66 17.75 -1.25
N LEU A 112 7.51 18.63 -2.25
CA LEU A 112 8.60 19.12 -3.11
C LEU A 112 8.51 20.63 -3.27
N ASP A 113 9.61 21.26 -3.70
CA ASP A 113 9.55 22.62 -4.23
C ASP A 113 8.95 22.61 -5.65
N GLU A 114 8.23 23.67 -6.01
CA GLU A 114 7.60 23.81 -7.33
C GLU A 114 8.59 23.63 -8.50
N ALA A 115 9.87 23.99 -8.32
CA ALA A 115 10.88 23.85 -9.37
C ALA A 115 11.19 22.38 -9.74
N THR A 116 10.98 21.42 -8.84
CA THR A 116 11.29 19.99 -9.06
C THR A 116 10.05 19.12 -9.25
N TYR A 117 8.85 19.71 -9.19
CA TYR A 117 7.56 19.04 -9.31
C TYR A 117 7.42 18.22 -10.60
N ASP A 118 7.66 18.83 -11.77
CA ASP A 118 7.54 18.14 -13.06
C ASP A 118 8.52 16.97 -13.21
N GLN A 119 9.73 17.12 -12.65
CA GLN A 119 10.74 16.08 -12.69
C GLN A 119 10.35 14.88 -11.80
N ALA A 120 9.80 15.16 -10.61
CA ALA A 120 9.31 14.12 -9.72
C ALA A 120 8.10 13.37 -10.32
N MET A 121 7.17 14.07 -10.99
CA MET A 121 6.05 13.43 -11.68
C MET A 121 6.52 12.41 -12.72
N ARG A 122 7.57 12.73 -13.49
CA ARG A 122 8.13 11.80 -14.49
C ARG A 122 8.72 10.56 -13.81
N VAL A 123 9.49 10.75 -12.74
CA VAL A 123 10.10 9.64 -11.99
C VAL A 123 9.04 8.69 -11.43
N ILE A 124 7.95 9.24 -10.87
CA ILE A 124 6.86 8.46 -10.29
C ILE A 124 6.13 7.66 -11.38
N ARG A 125 5.81 8.29 -12.52
CA ARG A 125 5.16 7.60 -13.65
C ARG A 125 6.04 6.51 -14.26
N GLU A 126 7.34 6.77 -14.41
CA GLU A 126 8.31 5.78 -14.92
C GLU A 126 8.40 4.54 -14.01
N ALA A 127 8.15 4.70 -12.72
CA ALA A 127 8.12 3.61 -11.75
C ALA A 127 6.76 2.89 -11.66
N GLY A 128 5.78 3.27 -12.49
CA GLY A 128 4.43 2.68 -12.51
C GLY A 128 3.45 3.32 -11.52
N GLY A 129 3.80 4.45 -10.92
CA GLY A 129 2.91 5.20 -10.03
C GLY A 129 1.87 6.00 -10.81
N ASN A 130 0.62 5.93 -10.37
CA ASN A 130 -0.47 6.76 -10.91
C ASN A 130 -0.69 7.97 -9.98
N ILE A 131 -0.78 9.18 -10.55
CA ILE A 131 -0.82 10.47 -9.81
C ILE A 131 -2.19 11.12 -9.97
#